data_AF-A8W6T5-F1
#
_entry.id   AF-A8W6T5-F1
#
_cell.length_a   1.000
_cell.length_b   1.000
_cell.length_c   1.000
_cell.angle_alpha   90.00
_cell.angle_beta   90.00
_cell.angle_gamma   90.00
#
_symmetry.space_group_name_H-M   'P 1'
#
loop_
_entity.id
_entity.type
_entity.pdbx_description
1 polymer ?
#
loop_
_entity_poly.entity_id
_entity_poly.type
_entity_poly.pdbx_seq_one_letter_code
_entity_poly.pdbx_strand_id
1 'polypeptide(L)'
;PGVAHFHTVRVNQPSSKFYSTKVLRQIMEIWERRGSGMTNLHGSTGDLVLLGTFTEQLEEIFFELTHHGVDLGGSGGNLRTPSCCLGQARCEWACYDTAEACHQITMTYQDELHRPAFPYKFKTKFSGCPNDCVAAIARSDMAIIGTWRDDIRIDQAAVKSYMKGDYVPNAGAHSGRDWGPLDIKAEVIDL
;
A
#
# COMPACT_ATOMS: atom_id res chain seq x y z
N PRO A 1 -22.99 -26.83 5.94
CA PRO A 1 -23.41 -26.00 7.10
C PRO A 1 -22.36 -24.93 7.50
N GLY A 2 -21.07 -25.30 7.59
CA GLY A 2 -20.01 -24.41 8.11
C GLY A 2 -19.68 -23.14 7.30
N VAL A 3 -20.17 -23.02 6.06
CA VAL A 3 -20.03 -21.82 5.20
C VAL A 3 -21.38 -21.33 4.68
N ALA A 4 -22.47 -21.63 5.40
CA ALA A 4 -23.80 -21.15 5.03
C ALA A 4 -23.82 -19.61 4.98
N HIS A 5 -23.16 -18.97 5.93
CA HIS A 5 -22.73 -17.58 5.84
C HIS A 5 -21.19 -17.57 5.76
N PHE A 6 -20.64 -16.68 4.94
CA PHE A 6 -19.19 -16.56 4.76
C PHE A 6 -18.82 -15.13 4.39
N HIS A 7 -19.29 -14.19 5.21
CA HIS A 7 -19.11 -12.76 4.98
C HIS A 7 -17.65 -12.36 5.09
N THR A 8 -17.26 -11.35 4.32
CA THR A 8 -15.91 -10.78 4.36
C THR A 8 -15.95 -9.44 5.10
N VAL A 9 -15.10 -9.28 6.11
CA VAL A 9 -14.92 -8.00 6.80
C VAL A 9 -13.64 -7.34 6.27
N ARG A 10 -13.76 -6.10 5.82
CA ARG A 10 -12.61 -5.28 5.39
C ARG A 10 -12.17 -4.42 6.55
N VAL A 11 -10.91 -4.52 6.91
CA VAL A 11 -10.31 -3.79 8.03
C VAL A 11 -9.28 -2.82 7.46
N ASN A 12 -9.39 -1.55 7.85
CA ASN A 12 -8.53 -0.49 7.34
C ASN A 12 -7.09 -0.71 7.82
N GLN A 13 -6.15 -0.78 6.87
CA GLN A 13 -4.74 -1.02 7.16
C GLN A 13 -3.99 0.29 7.47
N PRO A 14 -2.91 0.25 8.29
CA PRO A 14 -1.99 1.37 8.40
C PRO A 14 -1.37 1.71 7.03
N SER A 15 -1.11 2.99 6.79
CA SER A 15 -0.37 3.46 5.62
C SER A 15 0.92 2.66 5.41
N SER A 16 1.21 2.31 4.16
CA SER A 16 2.36 1.47 3.78
C SER A 16 2.43 0.07 4.40
N LYS A 17 1.39 -0.38 5.12
CA LYS A 17 1.25 -1.74 5.69
C LYS A 17 2.35 -2.12 6.70
N PHE A 18 2.89 -1.14 7.44
CA PHE A 18 3.77 -1.44 8.56
C PHE A 18 2.95 -1.87 9.78
N TYR A 19 3.32 -3.00 10.37
CA TYR A 19 2.64 -3.56 11.53
C TYR A 19 3.60 -3.83 12.67
N SER A 20 3.13 -3.64 13.90
CA SER A 20 3.71 -4.31 15.06
C SER A 20 3.08 -5.70 15.21
N THR A 21 3.83 -6.66 15.76
CA THR A 21 3.30 -7.99 16.07
C THR A 21 2.15 -7.92 17.09
N LYS A 22 2.15 -6.91 17.96
CA LYS A 22 1.07 -6.64 18.93
C LYS A 22 -0.27 -6.43 18.23
N VAL A 23 -0.35 -5.48 17.28
CA VAL A 23 -1.60 -5.17 16.57
C VAL A 23 -2.08 -6.35 15.74
N LEU A 24 -1.18 -7.06 15.04
CA LEU A 24 -1.57 -8.24 14.28
C LEU A 24 -2.13 -9.35 15.18
N ARG A 25 -1.48 -9.65 16.31
CA ARG A 25 -1.97 -10.65 17.26
C ARG A 25 -3.34 -10.26 17.82
N GLN A 26 -3.54 -9.00 18.17
CA GLN A 26 -4.85 -8.51 18.64
C GLN A 26 -5.96 -8.75 17.60
N ILE A 27 -5.74 -8.41 16.33
CA ILE A 27 -6.74 -8.64 15.28
C ILE A 27 -6.97 -10.15 15.07
N MET A 28 -5.92 -10.97 15.08
CA MET A 28 -6.04 -12.42 14.91
C MET A 28 -6.74 -13.10 16.09
N GLU A 29 -6.53 -12.63 17.33
CA GLU A 29 -7.26 -13.15 18.50
C GLU A 29 -8.77 -12.92 18.40
N ILE A 30 -9.19 -11.76 17.88
CA ILE A 30 -10.61 -11.49 17.60
C ILE A 30 -11.10 -12.42 16.49
N TRP A 31 -10.33 -12.54 15.41
CA TRP A 31 -10.72 -13.30 14.23
C TRP A 31 -10.80 -14.80 14.45
N GLU A 32 -9.92 -15.36 15.28
CA GLU A 32 -9.96 -16.77 15.69
C GLU A 32 -11.24 -17.09 16.47
N ARG A 33 -11.69 -16.18 17.34
CA ARG A 33 -12.93 -16.38 18.13
C ARG A 33 -14.20 -16.20 17.30
N ARG A 34 -14.19 -15.29 16.33
CA ARG A 34 -15.41 -14.74 15.71
C ARG A 34 -15.50 -14.93 14.20
N GLY A 35 -14.51 -15.56 13.59
CA GLY A 35 -14.44 -15.78 12.16
C GLY A 35 -13.94 -17.17 11.82
N SER A 36 -13.52 -17.33 10.57
CA SER A 36 -13.02 -18.61 10.04
C SER A 36 -11.53 -18.88 10.35
N GLY A 37 -10.81 -17.89 10.88
CA GLY A 37 -9.34 -17.90 10.96
C GLY A 37 -8.64 -17.61 9.61
N MET A 38 -9.37 -17.55 8.49
CA MET A 38 -8.79 -17.28 7.17
C MET A 38 -8.68 -15.78 6.86
N THR A 39 -7.61 -15.36 6.21
CA THR A 39 -7.40 -13.96 5.83
C THR A 39 -6.87 -13.80 4.42
N ASN A 40 -7.02 -12.59 3.85
CA ASN A 40 -6.10 -12.12 2.82
C ASN A 40 -5.30 -10.94 3.38
N LEU A 41 -3.97 -11.05 3.32
CA LEU A 41 -3.02 -10.04 3.77
C LEU A 41 -2.23 -9.57 2.53
N HIS A 42 -2.77 -8.68 1.69
CA HIS A 42 -3.97 -7.82 1.85
C HIS A 42 -4.91 -7.96 0.65
N GLY A 43 -6.09 -7.36 0.72
CA GLY A 43 -6.93 -7.12 -0.46
C GLY A 43 -6.27 -6.14 -1.44
N SER A 44 -6.59 -6.26 -2.73
CA SER A 44 -5.97 -5.44 -3.79
C SER A 44 -6.18 -3.93 -3.66
N THR A 45 -7.14 -3.46 -2.86
CA THR A 45 -7.27 -2.01 -2.61
C THR A 45 -6.31 -1.54 -1.52
N GLY A 46 -6.11 -2.36 -0.49
CA GLY A 46 -5.26 -2.06 0.66
C GLY A 46 -5.65 -2.84 1.91
N ASP A 47 -6.95 -3.11 2.09
CA ASP A 47 -7.55 -3.62 3.33
C ASP A 47 -6.94 -4.93 3.81
N LEU A 48 -6.83 -5.10 5.13
CA LEU A 48 -6.74 -6.43 5.72
C LEU A 48 -8.11 -7.11 5.57
N VAL A 49 -8.14 -8.31 5.01
CA VAL A 49 -9.38 -9.03 4.73
C VAL A 49 -9.54 -10.16 5.72
N LEU A 50 -10.59 -10.08 6.54
CA LEU A 50 -11.02 -11.18 7.40
C LEU A 50 -12.09 -11.98 6.64
N LEU A 51 -11.72 -13.19 6.20
CA LEU A 51 -12.44 -13.93 5.17
C LEU A 51 -13.35 -15.01 5.77
N GLY A 52 -14.63 -14.70 5.95
CA GLY A 52 -15.64 -15.67 6.33
C GLY A 52 -16.06 -15.57 7.79
N THR A 53 -17.25 -15.02 8.01
CA THR A 53 -17.95 -15.05 9.30
C THR A 53 -19.47 -15.08 9.08
N PHE A 54 -20.20 -15.26 10.17
CA PHE A 54 -21.66 -15.22 10.20
C PHE A 54 -22.18 -13.80 10.50
N THR A 55 -23.47 -13.55 10.23
CA THR A 55 -24.05 -12.20 10.29
C THR A 55 -24.03 -11.65 11.71
N GLU A 56 -24.35 -12.50 12.67
CA GLU A 56 -24.42 -12.21 14.10
C GLU A 56 -23.06 -11.84 14.72
N GLN A 57 -21.95 -12.13 14.04
CA GLN A 57 -20.60 -11.76 14.51
C GLN A 57 -20.15 -10.39 14.00
N LEU A 58 -20.85 -9.77 13.03
CA LEU A 58 -20.37 -8.55 12.39
C LEU A 58 -20.22 -7.37 13.37
N GLU A 59 -21.27 -7.11 14.15
CA GLU A 59 -21.25 -6.03 15.16
C GLU A 59 -20.26 -6.33 16.29
N GLU A 60 -20.14 -7.60 16.69
CA GLU A 60 -19.20 -8.02 17.73
C GLU A 60 -17.74 -7.83 17.31
N ILE A 61 -17.41 -8.18 16.07
CA ILE A 61 -16.10 -7.95 15.48
C ILE A 61 -15.84 -6.45 15.40
N PHE A 62 -16.80 -5.66 14.92
CA PHE A 62 -16.66 -4.21 14.80
C PHE A 62 -16.45 -3.54 16.17
N PHE A 63 -17.22 -3.95 17.18
CA PHE A 63 -17.09 -3.46 18.55
C PHE A 63 -15.68 -3.70 19.09
N GLU A 64 -15.15 -4.92 18.99
CA GLU A 64 -13.80 -5.20 19.50
C GLU A 64 -12.69 -4.49 18.71
N LEU A 65 -12.80 -4.43 17.37
CA LEU A 65 -11.82 -3.73 16.54
C LEU A 65 -11.71 -2.24 16.92
N THR A 66 -12.85 -1.56 17.07
CA THR A 66 -12.89 -0.12 17.39
C THR A 66 -12.37 0.17 18.80
N HIS A 67 -12.59 -0.72 19.77
CA HIS A 67 -11.97 -0.61 21.11
C HIS A 67 -10.44 -0.81 21.09
N HIS A 68 -9.90 -1.33 19.99
CA HIS A 68 -8.46 -1.38 19.71
C HIS A 68 -7.97 -0.28 18.75
N GLY A 69 -8.82 0.70 18.43
CA GLY A 69 -8.47 1.82 17.55
C GLY A 69 -8.32 1.42 16.08
N VAL A 70 -8.95 0.31 15.66
CA VAL A 70 -8.95 -0.17 14.28
C VAL A 70 -10.35 -0.06 13.72
N ASP A 71 -10.48 0.59 12.57
CA ASP A 71 -11.77 0.77 11.89
C ASP A 71 -11.90 -0.14 10.65
N LEU A 72 -13.10 -0.19 10.09
CA LEU A 72 -13.41 -0.88 8.85
C LEU A 72 -12.88 -0.15 7.62
N GLY A 73 -12.67 -0.91 6.56
CA GLY A 73 -12.37 -0.39 5.23
C GLY A 73 -13.62 -0.04 4.42
N GLY A 74 -13.41 0.59 3.26
CA GLY A 74 -14.50 1.05 2.39
C GLY A 74 -15.06 -0.01 1.42
N SER A 75 -16.37 -0.02 1.23
CA SER A 75 -17.06 -0.76 0.16
C SER A 75 -18.39 -0.08 -0.25
N GLY A 76 -18.80 -0.20 -1.52
CA GLY A 76 -20.01 0.47 -2.04
C GLY A 76 -19.75 1.65 -2.99
N GLY A 77 -20.74 2.52 -3.19
CA GLY A 77 -20.63 3.75 -3.97
C GLY A 77 -20.05 4.91 -3.16
N ASN A 78 -18.79 4.76 -2.75
CA ASN A 78 -18.12 5.59 -1.75
C ASN A 78 -16.62 5.71 -2.04
N LEU A 79 -15.93 6.52 -1.24
CA LEU A 79 -14.48 6.45 -1.13
C LEU A 79 -14.10 5.05 -0.63
N ARG A 80 -13.18 4.40 -1.32
CA ARG A 80 -12.56 3.15 -0.86
C ARG A 80 -11.28 3.46 -0.13
N THR A 81 -10.86 2.51 0.69
CA THR A 81 -9.63 2.57 1.47
C THR A 81 -8.44 3.07 0.64
N PRO A 82 -7.91 4.26 0.97
CA PRO A 82 -6.72 4.76 0.32
C PRO A 82 -5.52 3.85 0.57
N SER A 83 -4.56 3.83 -0.37
CA SER A 83 -3.30 3.12 -0.17
C SER A 83 -2.12 3.81 -0.83
N CYS A 84 -0.93 3.57 -0.29
CA CYS A 84 0.30 4.20 -0.72
C CYS A 84 1.45 3.21 -0.87
N CYS A 85 2.51 3.63 -1.58
CA CYS A 85 3.79 2.93 -1.51
C CYS A 85 4.47 3.14 -0.14
N LEU A 86 5.64 2.55 0.08
CA LEU A 86 6.37 2.69 1.34
C LEU A 86 7.00 4.09 1.56
N GLY A 87 7.07 4.90 0.50
CA GLY A 87 7.49 6.30 0.58
C GLY A 87 8.81 6.52 1.28
N GLN A 88 8.89 7.63 2.02
CA GLN A 88 10.09 8.06 2.74
C GLN A 88 10.49 7.13 3.89
N ALA A 89 9.63 6.19 4.30
CA ALA A 89 9.97 5.25 5.36
C ALA A 89 11.14 4.34 4.96
N ARG A 90 11.32 4.03 3.66
CA ARG A 90 12.41 3.17 3.19
C ARG A 90 12.74 3.31 1.69
N CYS A 91 12.49 4.46 1.07
CA CYS A 91 12.87 4.72 -0.32
C CYS A 91 13.47 6.12 -0.46
N GLU A 92 14.68 6.16 -1.01
CA GLU A 92 15.47 7.35 -1.31
C GLU A 92 14.93 8.16 -2.52
N TRP A 93 13.98 7.60 -3.27
CA TRP A 93 13.35 8.26 -4.43
C TRP A 93 12.02 8.93 -4.09
N ALA A 94 11.54 8.82 -2.85
CA ALA A 94 10.26 9.38 -2.46
C ALA A 94 10.28 10.92 -2.45
N CYS A 95 9.49 11.54 -3.32
CA CYS A 95 9.44 12.99 -3.49
C CYS A 95 8.54 13.70 -2.48
N TYR A 96 7.74 12.96 -1.70
CA TYR A 96 6.90 13.47 -0.62
C TYR A 96 6.55 12.35 0.37
N ASP A 97 5.97 12.71 1.52
CA ASP A 97 5.49 11.74 2.50
C ASP A 97 4.16 11.12 2.05
N THR A 98 4.26 9.99 1.36
CA THR A 98 3.09 9.24 0.87
C THR A 98 2.28 8.60 1.98
N ALA A 99 2.92 8.25 3.10
CA ALA A 99 2.25 7.58 4.21
C ALA A 99 1.37 8.56 4.98
N GLU A 100 1.90 9.76 5.22
CA GLU A 100 1.17 10.86 5.85
C GLU A 100 0.03 11.35 4.96
N ALA A 101 0.28 11.60 3.67
CA ALA A 101 -0.78 12.00 2.74
C ALA A 101 -1.93 10.98 2.68
N CYS A 102 -1.58 9.68 2.62
CA CYS A 102 -2.56 8.60 2.64
C CYS A 102 -3.36 8.58 3.95
N HIS A 103 -2.69 8.78 5.10
CA HIS A 103 -3.34 8.80 6.40
C HIS A 103 -4.29 9.99 6.54
N GLN A 104 -3.83 11.20 6.22
CA GLN A 104 -4.63 12.42 6.31
C GLN A 104 -5.86 12.36 5.41
N ILE A 105 -5.74 11.87 4.17
CA ILE A 105 -6.90 11.69 3.28
C ILE A 105 -7.87 10.65 3.84
N THR A 106 -7.36 9.55 4.39
CA THR A 106 -8.20 8.52 5.03
C THR A 106 -8.98 9.08 6.21
N MET A 107 -8.34 9.88 7.06
CA MET A 107 -8.97 10.44 8.26
C MET A 107 -9.89 11.62 7.96
N THR A 108 -9.54 12.46 6.98
CA THR A 108 -10.33 13.63 6.60
C THR A 108 -11.68 13.22 5.99
N TYR A 109 -11.69 12.17 5.16
CA TYR A 109 -12.86 11.72 4.40
C TYR A 109 -13.45 10.41 4.95
N GLN A 110 -13.47 10.25 6.28
CA GLN A 110 -14.06 9.09 6.93
C GLN A 110 -15.56 8.93 6.62
N ASP A 111 -16.30 10.05 6.56
CA ASP A 111 -17.73 10.02 6.23
C ASP A 111 -17.96 9.46 4.82
N GLU A 112 -17.24 9.99 3.84
CA GLU A 112 -17.32 9.53 2.45
C GLU A 112 -16.77 8.13 2.24
N LEU A 113 -15.98 7.59 3.18
CA LEU A 113 -15.52 6.20 3.18
C LEU A 113 -16.55 5.25 3.77
N HIS A 114 -17.18 5.61 4.90
CA HIS A 114 -18.12 4.73 5.61
C HIS A 114 -19.57 4.84 5.12
N ARG A 115 -19.97 5.98 4.55
CA ARG A 115 -21.36 6.26 4.16
C ARG A 115 -21.45 6.54 2.66
N PRO A 116 -21.95 5.58 1.85
CA PRO A 116 -22.05 5.76 0.40
C PRO A 116 -22.90 6.96 -0.03
N ALA A 117 -22.22 8.00 -0.52
CA ALA A 117 -22.81 9.25 -1.00
C ALA A 117 -22.47 9.55 -2.48
N PHE A 118 -21.68 8.70 -3.14
CA PHE A 118 -21.22 8.94 -4.51
C PHE A 118 -22.03 8.13 -5.53
N PRO A 119 -22.10 8.57 -6.80
CA PRO A 119 -22.74 7.80 -7.86
C PRO A 119 -22.13 6.41 -8.06
N TYR A 120 -20.83 6.26 -7.77
CA TYR A 120 -20.14 4.97 -7.81
C TYR A 120 -18.90 4.96 -6.91
N LYS A 121 -18.08 3.90 -6.99
CA LYS A 121 -16.86 3.76 -6.20
C LYS A 121 -15.84 4.84 -6.59
N PHE A 122 -15.06 5.32 -5.62
CA PHE A 122 -13.93 6.23 -5.83
C PHE A 122 -12.71 5.75 -5.05
N LYS A 123 -11.52 5.83 -5.63
CA LYS A 123 -10.26 5.38 -5.03
C LYS A 123 -9.20 6.46 -5.17
N THR A 124 -8.44 6.66 -4.11
CA THR A 124 -7.20 7.44 -4.13
C THR A 124 -6.01 6.52 -3.88
N LYS A 125 -4.89 6.77 -4.58
CA LYS A 125 -3.61 6.08 -4.33
C LYS A 125 -2.43 7.04 -4.44
N PHE A 126 -1.40 6.78 -3.65
CA PHE A 126 -0.25 7.67 -3.46
C PHE A 126 1.08 6.96 -3.77
N SER A 127 1.76 7.42 -4.82
CA SER A 127 3.07 6.93 -5.22
C SER A 127 4.11 8.03 -5.09
N GLY A 128 5.19 7.75 -4.36
CA GLY A 128 6.22 8.74 -4.06
C GLY A 128 7.05 9.19 -5.25
N CYS A 129 7.05 8.44 -6.36
CA CYS A 129 7.76 8.75 -7.59
C CYS A 129 7.11 8.05 -8.81
N PRO A 130 7.56 8.33 -10.04
CA PRO A 130 6.99 7.75 -11.26
C PRO A 130 7.12 6.22 -11.43
N ASN A 131 7.94 5.54 -10.63
CA ASN A 131 7.99 4.06 -10.62
C ASN A 131 6.67 3.42 -10.14
N ASP A 132 5.80 4.21 -9.52
CA ASP A 132 4.42 3.87 -9.19
C ASP A 132 4.25 2.50 -8.49
N CYS A 133 4.98 2.28 -7.39
CA CYS A 133 5.01 0.97 -6.71
C CYS A 133 3.65 0.51 -6.12
N VAL A 134 2.66 1.40 -5.97
CA VAL A 134 1.28 1.02 -5.58
C VAL A 134 0.32 0.95 -6.79
N ALA A 135 0.83 1.20 -8.00
CA ALA A 135 0.09 1.25 -9.26
C ALA A 135 -1.11 2.20 -9.18
N ALA A 136 -0.87 3.41 -8.67
CA ALA A 136 -1.84 4.47 -8.51
C ALA A 136 -2.51 4.81 -9.84
N ILE A 137 -1.74 5.01 -10.92
CA ILE A 137 -2.29 5.44 -12.21
C ILE A 137 -3.28 4.42 -12.80
N ALA A 138 -3.07 3.14 -12.51
CA ALA A 138 -3.87 2.05 -13.07
C ALA A 138 -5.03 1.60 -12.16
N ARG A 139 -4.97 1.90 -10.85
CA ARG A 139 -5.86 1.29 -9.85
C ARG A 139 -6.52 2.30 -8.91
N SER A 140 -6.53 3.57 -9.27
CA SER A 140 -7.24 4.63 -8.55
C SER A 140 -7.92 5.60 -9.51
N ASP A 141 -9.02 6.20 -9.05
CA ASP A 141 -9.75 7.23 -9.79
C ASP A 141 -9.00 8.58 -9.68
N MET A 142 -8.29 8.78 -8.57
CA MET A 142 -7.37 9.90 -8.36
C MET A 142 -5.99 9.38 -7.92
N ALA A 143 -5.04 9.46 -8.85
CA ALA A 143 -3.65 9.07 -8.63
C ALA A 143 -2.80 10.29 -8.25
N ILE A 144 -2.10 10.20 -7.13
CA ILE A 144 -1.12 11.21 -6.70
C ILE A 144 0.26 10.58 -6.89
N ILE A 145 1.05 11.15 -7.80
CA ILE A 145 2.38 10.65 -8.16
C ILE A 145 3.41 11.77 -7.97
N GLY A 146 4.39 11.53 -7.10
CA GLY A 146 5.42 12.48 -6.74
C GLY A 146 6.42 12.72 -7.87
N THR A 147 6.92 13.94 -7.92
CA THR A 147 8.00 14.36 -8.83
C THR A 147 8.78 15.52 -8.21
N TRP A 148 9.87 15.90 -8.85
CA TRP A 148 10.60 17.14 -8.60
C TRP A 148 10.51 18.07 -9.82
N ARG A 149 11.00 19.30 -9.69
CA ARG A 149 10.92 20.33 -10.74
C ARG A 149 12.24 21.08 -10.99
N ASP A 150 13.30 20.67 -10.30
CA ASP A 150 14.68 21.11 -10.43
C ASP A 150 15.53 20.04 -11.13
N ASP A 151 16.84 20.22 -11.17
CA ASP A 151 17.74 19.32 -11.89
C ASP A 151 18.00 18.02 -11.11
N ILE A 152 18.23 16.93 -11.83
CA ILE A 152 18.75 15.70 -11.23
C ILE A 152 20.14 15.97 -10.65
N ARG A 153 20.36 15.56 -9.40
CA ARG A 153 21.65 15.68 -8.72
C ARG A 153 22.62 14.61 -9.22
N ILE A 154 23.78 15.02 -9.73
CA ILE A 154 24.77 14.11 -10.33
C ILE A 154 26.06 14.11 -9.50
N ASP A 155 26.41 12.98 -8.90
CA ASP A 155 27.72 12.74 -8.28
C ASP A 155 28.67 12.07 -9.29
N GLN A 156 29.61 12.85 -9.81
CA GLN A 156 30.60 12.40 -10.80
C GLN A 156 31.58 11.36 -10.26
N ALA A 157 31.81 11.30 -8.95
CA ALA A 157 32.63 10.25 -8.36
C ALA A 157 31.89 8.90 -8.39
N ALA A 158 30.61 8.90 -8.02
CA ALA A 158 29.77 7.71 -8.10
C ALA A 158 29.61 7.21 -9.55
N VAL A 159 29.40 8.10 -10.52
CA VAL A 159 29.34 7.75 -11.96
C VAL A 159 30.61 7.00 -12.39
N LYS A 160 31.78 7.49 -12.01
CA LYS A 160 33.06 6.81 -12.31
C LYS A 160 33.17 5.44 -11.63
N SER A 161 32.66 5.30 -10.41
CA SER A 161 32.62 4.00 -9.71
C SER A 161 31.72 2.98 -10.41
N TYR A 162 30.57 3.40 -10.96
CA TYR A 162 29.74 2.53 -11.81
C TYR A 162 30.49 2.09 -13.08
N MET A 163 31.15 3.02 -13.79
CA MET A 163 31.91 2.69 -15.00
C MET A 163 33.12 1.78 -14.75
N LYS A 164 33.69 1.81 -13.54
CA LYS A 164 34.77 0.90 -13.12
C LYS A 164 34.27 -0.46 -12.67
N GLY A 165 32.98 -0.60 -12.39
CA GLY A 165 32.38 -1.80 -11.81
C GLY A 165 32.46 -1.89 -10.28
N ASP A 166 32.86 -0.81 -9.58
CA ASP A 166 32.83 -0.76 -8.11
C ASP A 166 31.39 -0.77 -7.58
N TYR A 167 30.47 -0.16 -8.34
CA TYR A 167 29.04 -0.18 -8.08
C TYR A 167 28.30 -0.98 -9.15
N VAL A 168 27.37 -1.82 -8.70
CA VAL A 168 26.56 -2.67 -9.59
C VAL A 168 25.33 -1.90 -10.12
N PRO A 169 25.06 -1.93 -11.44
CA PRO A 169 23.93 -1.22 -12.02
C PRO A 169 22.59 -1.75 -11.47
N ASN A 170 21.61 -0.85 -11.37
CA ASN A 170 20.26 -1.14 -10.86
C ASN A 170 20.27 -1.88 -9.49
N ALA A 171 21.22 -1.51 -8.61
CA ALA A 171 21.44 -2.14 -7.31
C ALA A 171 21.54 -3.67 -7.36
N GLY A 172 22.00 -4.24 -8.48
CA GLY A 172 22.16 -5.68 -8.66
C GLY A 172 20.89 -6.43 -9.05
N ALA A 173 19.83 -5.75 -9.49
CA ALA A 173 18.56 -6.39 -9.89
C ALA A 173 18.71 -7.49 -10.96
N HIS A 174 19.79 -7.49 -11.73
CA HIS A 174 20.06 -8.43 -12.83
C HIS A 174 21.22 -9.40 -12.55
N SER A 175 21.70 -9.53 -11.31
CA SER A 175 22.88 -10.33 -10.96
C SER A 175 22.73 -11.85 -11.17
N GLY A 176 21.53 -12.32 -11.50
CA GLY A 176 21.26 -13.74 -11.80
C GLY A 176 21.72 -14.20 -13.18
N ARG A 177 22.20 -13.30 -14.04
CA ARG A 177 22.74 -13.60 -15.37
C ARG A 177 23.95 -12.70 -15.64
N ASP A 178 24.91 -13.22 -16.41
CA ASP A 178 26.00 -12.42 -16.93
C ASP A 178 25.52 -11.59 -18.14
N TRP A 179 25.53 -10.26 -17.97
CA TRP A 179 25.18 -9.28 -19.00
C TRP A 179 26.41 -8.53 -19.52
N GLY A 180 27.61 -8.86 -19.03
CA GLY A 180 28.82 -8.08 -19.23
C GLY A 180 28.93 -6.89 -18.26
N PRO A 181 30.03 -6.11 -18.37
CA PRO A 181 30.20 -4.87 -17.62
C PRO A 181 29.20 -3.81 -18.09
N LEU A 182 28.89 -2.84 -17.21
CA LEU A 182 28.01 -1.71 -17.53
C LEU A 182 28.50 -0.95 -18.77
N ASP A 183 27.64 -0.86 -19.78
CA ASP A 183 27.76 0.11 -20.87
C ASP A 183 26.86 1.32 -20.58
N ILE A 184 27.44 2.37 -19.98
CA ILE A 184 26.69 3.58 -19.60
C ILE A 184 26.00 4.27 -20.78
N LYS A 185 26.53 4.09 -22.00
CA LYS A 185 25.92 4.69 -23.19
C LYS A 185 24.66 3.91 -23.56
N ALA A 186 24.78 2.60 -23.72
CA ALA A 186 23.67 1.73 -24.14
C ALA A 186 22.60 1.56 -23.05
N GLU A 187 22.99 1.53 -21.78
CA GLU A 187 22.09 1.19 -20.67
C GLU A 187 21.50 2.40 -19.93
N VAL A 188 21.93 3.64 -20.25
CA VAL A 188 21.44 4.86 -19.59
C VAL A 188 21.23 6.02 -20.57
N ILE A 189 22.24 6.38 -21.36
CA ILE A 189 22.21 7.61 -22.17
C ILE A 189 21.27 7.48 -23.38
N ASP A 190 21.29 6.33 -24.05
CA ASP A 190 20.54 6.10 -25.29
C ASP A 190 19.12 5.51 -25.06
N LEU A 191 18.62 5.51 -23.82
CA LEU A 191 17.28 5.00 -23.44
C LEU A 191 16.13 5.97 -23.73
#